data_AF-A0AAV4RCH9-F1
#
_entry.id   AF-A0AAV4RCH9-F1
#
_cell.length_a   1.000
_cell.length_b   1.000
_cell.length_c   1.000
_cell.angle_alpha   90.00
_cell.angle_beta   90.00
_cell.angle_gamma   90.00
#
_symmetry.space_group_name_H-M   'P 1'
#
loop_
_entity.id
_entity.type
_entity.pdbx_description
1 polymer ?
#
loop_
_entity_poly.entity_id
_entity_poly.type
_entity_poly.pdbx_seq_one_letter_code
_entity_poly.pdbx_strand_id
1 'polypeptide(L)'
;MATLLSPDPRTMPPEDTCVFTSGPAGVLWELKATEDSLPGRNSLMAEVKELAYSRLQQELRKAQLELKLKDEEVVRLSQIRDEVGAELEELTASLFEEANNMVRDANEKQAYAEKLLKEANLKIEVLQAEVQALKTLVITSTPSMPNPHLHPQIDKRHNGVRSLFTQGHKRSPSNYELCSFRETPPGSPTKEAAFVDFSPDNYEVDPVFHQQFLEWHQNPNLDKANPFLMNIYKEEILPSLNFTNGKLSEAVLSAIEKNVITIEQVNGKILSQKGVLC
;
A
#
# COMPACT_ATOMS: atom_id res chain seq x y z
N MET A 1 44.02 -9.37 4.92
CA MET A 1 43.95 -10.30 3.77
C MET A 1 42.50 -10.74 3.69
N ALA A 2 41.70 -10.48 2.67
CA ALA A 2 41.96 -10.08 1.30
C ALA A 2 40.88 -9.09 0.81
N THR A 3 41.31 -8.16 -0.03
CA THR A 3 40.52 -7.19 -0.78
C THR A 3 39.86 -7.92 -1.96
N LEU A 4 38.54 -7.79 -2.14
CA LEU A 4 37.87 -8.16 -3.39
C LEU A 4 37.27 -6.91 -4.02
N LEU A 5 37.84 -6.55 -5.16
CA LEU A 5 37.50 -5.44 -6.04
C LEU A 5 36.12 -5.67 -6.69
N SER A 6 35.38 -4.56 -6.86
CA SER A 6 34.21 -4.41 -7.73
C SER A 6 34.48 -4.82 -9.19
N PRO A 7 33.47 -5.29 -9.93
CA PRO A 7 33.47 -5.26 -11.39
C PRO A 7 33.00 -3.89 -11.92
N ASP A 8 33.73 -3.37 -12.91
CA ASP A 8 33.50 -2.14 -13.68
C ASP A 8 32.33 -2.33 -14.69
N PRO A 9 31.38 -1.38 -14.83
CA PRO A 9 30.23 -1.49 -15.72
C PRO A 9 30.55 -0.91 -17.11
N ARG A 10 31.16 -1.67 -18.00
CA ARG A 10 31.20 -1.34 -19.44
C ARG A 10 31.26 -2.60 -20.29
N THR A 11 30.11 -3.04 -20.77
CA THR A 11 29.96 -3.90 -21.94
C THR A 11 28.54 -3.72 -22.48
N MET A 12 28.33 -2.62 -23.18
CA MET A 12 27.22 -2.51 -24.15
C MET A 12 27.52 -3.48 -25.30
N PRO A 13 26.55 -4.31 -25.75
CA PRO A 13 26.73 -5.13 -26.93
C PRO A 13 26.69 -4.25 -28.19
N PRO A 14 27.47 -4.54 -29.23
CA PRO A 14 27.30 -3.87 -30.52
C PRO A 14 26.05 -4.41 -31.20
N GLU A 15 24.97 -3.63 -31.16
CA GLU A 15 23.78 -3.84 -31.98
C GLU A 15 23.97 -3.26 -33.39
N ASP A 16 24.86 -3.89 -34.15
CA ASP A 16 24.94 -3.74 -35.60
C ASP A 16 24.90 -5.13 -36.22
N THR A 17 23.70 -5.74 -36.23
CA THR A 17 23.41 -6.86 -37.12
C THR A 17 22.35 -6.42 -38.12
N CYS A 18 22.75 -5.51 -39.01
CA CYS A 18 22.05 -5.32 -40.27
C CYS A 18 22.37 -6.55 -41.15
N VAL A 19 21.47 -7.53 -41.13
CA VAL A 19 21.52 -8.67 -42.06
C VAL A 19 21.20 -8.14 -43.45
N PHE A 20 22.25 -7.80 -44.22
CA PHE A 20 22.13 -7.59 -45.65
C PHE A 20 21.97 -8.98 -46.28
N THR A 21 20.74 -9.41 -46.54
CA THR A 21 20.50 -10.59 -47.39
C THR A 21 20.86 -10.21 -48.82
N SER A 22 22.12 -10.39 -49.21
CA SER A 22 22.50 -10.35 -50.62
C SER A 22 21.98 -11.62 -51.30
N GLY A 23 21.09 -11.42 -52.28
CA GLY A 23 20.63 -12.46 -53.21
C GLY A 23 21.78 -13.04 -54.05
N PRO A 24 21.51 -14.16 -54.74
CA PRO A 24 22.54 -15.11 -55.14
C PRO A 24 23.51 -14.56 -56.20
N ALA A 25 24.78 -14.89 -55.95
CA ALA A 25 25.90 -15.06 -56.88
C ALA A 25 25.60 -14.68 -58.33
N GLY A 26 26.22 -13.58 -58.75
CA GLY A 26 26.38 -13.23 -60.16
C GLY A 26 26.96 -14.40 -60.94
N VAL A 27 26.24 -14.78 -62.00
CA VAL A 27 26.67 -15.77 -62.98
C VAL A 27 27.94 -15.23 -63.65
N LEU A 28 29.05 -15.94 -63.44
CA LEU A 28 30.30 -15.76 -64.15
C LEU A 28 30.05 -16.05 -65.64
N TRP A 29 29.95 -15.01 -66.45
CA TRP A 29 29.99 -15.15 -67.90
C TRP A 29 31.46 -15.20 -68.34
N GLU A 30 32.00 -16.40 -68.53
CA GLU A 30 33.21 -16.56 -69.33
C GLU A 30 32.85 -16.35 -70.80
N LEU A 31 33.03 -15.12 -71.30
CA LEU A 31 33.01 -14.84 -72.74
C LEU A 31 34.39 -15.16 -73.32
N LYS A 32 34.52 -16.36 -73.86
CA LYS A 32 35.60 -16.73 -74.77
C LYS A 32 35.41 -15.95 -76.06
N ALA A 33 36.18 -14.88 -76.25
CA ALA A 33 36.17 -14.07 -77.46
C ALA A 33 36.81 -14.87 -78.61
N THR A 34 35.97 -15.43 -79.49
CA THR A 34 36.38 -15.75 -80.87
C THR A 34 36.21 -14.48 -81.70
N GLU A 35 37.34 -13.98 -82.20
CA GLU A 35 37.43 -12.86 -83.13
C GLU A 35 36.66 -13.17 -84.42
N ASP A 36 35.47 -12.58 -84.56
CA ASP A 36 34.86 -12.24 -85.84
C ASP A 36 34.08 -10.94 -85.64
N SER A 37 34.78 -9.82 -85.87
CA SER A 37 34.28 -8.48 -85.57
C SER A 37 33.33 -8.01 -86.68
N LEU A 38 32.03 -8.30 -86.49
CA LEU A 38 30.96 -7.65 -87.25
C LEU A 38 30.58 -6.32 -86.54
N PRO A 39 30.70 -5.16 -87.21
CA PRO A 39 30.54 -3.84 -86.59
C PRO A 39 29.17 -3.58 -85.93
N GLY A 40 28.12 -4.32 -86.31
CA GLY A 40 26.78 -4.19 -85.73
C GLY A 40 26.59 -4.77 -84.32
N ARG A 41 27.35 -5.83 -83.94
CA ARG A 41 27.20 -6.47 -82.61
C ARG A 41 27.79 -5.65 -81.48
N ASN A 42 28.88 -4.94 -81.76
CA ASN A 42 29.56 -4.08 -80.79
C ASN A 42 28.73 -2.82 -80.49
N SER A 43 28.01 -2.31 -81.48
CA SER A 43 27.08 -1.17 -81.32
C SER A 43 25.89 -1.52 -80.43
N LEU A 44 25.25 -2.67 -80.66
CA LEU A 44 24.11 -3.12 -79.84
C LEU A 44 24.52 -3.40 -78.38
N MET A 45 25.70 -4.01 -78.16
CA MET A 45 26.22 -4.21 -76.81
C MET A 45 26.52 -2.89 -76.08
N ALA A 46 26.99 -1.86 -76.79
CA ALA A 46 27.23 -0.55 -76.21
C ALA A 46 25.92 0.10 -75.75
N GLU A 47 24.87 0.03 -76.59
CA GLU A 47 23.54 0.57 -76.26
C GLU A 47 22.89 -0.16 -75.07
N VAL A 48 22.99 -1.49 -75.00
CA VAL A 48 22.50 -2.28 -73.85
C VAL A 48 23.23 -1.92 -72.55
N LYS A 49 24.55 -1.71 -72.62
CA LYS A 49 25.36 -1.25 -71.46
C LYS A 49 24.98 0.17 -71.04
N GLU A 50 24.73 1.06 -71.98
CA GLU A 50 24.31 2.43 -71.72
C GLU A 50 22.93 2.47 -71.04
N LEU A 51 21.99 1.63 -71.49
CA LEU A 51 20.68 1.48 -70.85
C LEU A 51 20.79 0.88 -69.44
N ALA A 52 21.61 -0.15 -69.26
CA ALA A 52 21.86 -0.75 -67.94
C ALA A 52 22.52 0.23 -66.97
N TYR A 53 23.51 0.99 -67.44
CA TYR A 53 24.17 2.04 -66.67
C TYR A 53 23.19 3.15 -66.27
N SER A 54 22.38 3.61 -67.23
CA SER A 54 21.35 4.64 -66.98
C SER A 54 20.33 4.18 -65.93
N ARG A 55 19.89 2.92 -66.00
CA ARG A 55 18.96 2.32 -65.03
C ARG A 55 19.60 2.24 -63.63
N LEU A 56 20.83 1.71 -63.54
CA LEU A 56 21.56 1.63 -62.27
C LEU A 56 21.78 3.01 -61.67
N GLN A 57 22.08 4.03 -62.48
CA GLN A 57 22.25 5.40 -62.01
C GLN A 57 20.94 5.99 -61.48
N GLN A 58 19.80 5.67 -62.11
CA GLN A 58 18.48 6.07 -61.61
C GLN A 58 18.13 5.38 -60.29
N GLU A 59 18.38 4.08 -60.18
CA GLU A 59 18.15 3.31 -58.96
C GLU A 59 19.04 3.81 -57.81
N LEU A 60 20.31 4.12 -58.08
CA LEU A 60 21.23 4.74 -57.12
C LEU A 60 20.70 6.10 -56.64
N ARG A 61 20.27 6.98 -57.56
CA ARG A 61 19.69 8.28 -57.20
C ARG A 61 18.42 8.13 -56.34
N LYS A 62 17.56 7.17 -56.67
CA LYS A 62 16.36 6.88 -55.89
C LYS A 62 16.72 6.41 -54.48
N ALA A 63 17.67 5.48 -54.36
CA ALA A 63 18.14 4.98 -53.07
C ALA A 63 18.79 6.09 -52.22
N GLN A 64 19.56 6.99 -52.83
CA GLN A 64 20.16 8.14 -52.13
C GLN A 64 19.11 9.12 -51.59
N LEU A 65 18.06 9.41 -52.37
CA LEU A 65 16.96 10.26 -51.91
C LEU A 65 16.17 9.61 -50.77
N GLU A 66 15.86 8.32 -50.89
CA GLU A 66 15.18 7.57 -49.85
C GLU A 66 16.01 7.52 -48.55
N LEU A 67 17.31 7.24 -48.66
CA LEU A 67 18.24 7.25 -47.53
C LEU A 67 18.24 8.62 -46.85
N LYS A 68 18.33 9.70 -47.61
CA LYS A 68 18.30 11.06 -47.04
C LYS A 68 17.02 11.34 -46.26
N LEU A 69 15.86 10.94 -46.77
CA LEU A 69 14.58 11.10 -46.06
C LEU A 69 14.54 10.26 -44.77
N LYS A 70 15.14 9.06 -44.79
CA LYS A 70 15.27 8.22 -43.59
C LYS A 70 16.23 8.82 -42.57
N ASP A 71 17.35 9.38 -43.00
CA ASP A 71 18.30 10.06 -42.12
C ASP A 71 17.65 11.26 -41.41
N GLU A 72 16.86 12.05 -42.15
CA GLU A 72 16.09 13.17 -41.57
C GLU A 72 15.09 12.70 -40.51
N GLU A 73 14.38 11.58 -40.77
CA GLU A 73 13.46 10.99 -39.81
C GLU A 73 14.18 10.42 -38.58
N VAL A 74 15.35 9.80 -38.75
CA VAL A 74 16.17 9.31 -37.64
C VAL A 74 16.63 10.47 -36.75
N VAL A 75 17.05 11.59 -37.34
CA VAL A 75 17.41 12.79 -36.57
C VAL A 75 16.22 13.30 -35.77
N ARG A 76 15.04 13.38 -36.39
CA ARG A 76 13.80 13.81 -35.71
C ARG A 76 13.43 12.88 -34.55
N LEU A 77 13.51 11.56 -34.75
CA LEU A 77 13.23 10.58 -33.69
C LEU A 77 14.28 10.61 -32.58
N SER A 78 15.54 10.85 -32.92
CA SER A 78 16.61 11.03 -31.93
C SER A 78 16.34 12.23 -31.03
N GLN A 79 15.89 13.37 -31.60
CA GLN A 79 15.54 14.56 -30.82
C GLN A 79 14.41 14.27 -29.83
N ILE A 80 13.34 13.62 -30.28
CA ILE A 80 12.21 13.26 -29.41
C ILE A 80 12.66 12.33 -28.28
N ARG A 81 13.51 11.34 -28.57
CA ARG A 81 14.07 10.46 -27.54
C ARG A 81 14.85 11.26 -26.50
N ASP A 82 15.67 12.21 -26.94
CA ASP A 82 16.50 13.02 -26.03
C ASP A 82 15.65 13.96 -25.18
N GLU A 83 14.59 14.56 -25.74
CA GLU A 83 13.59 15.36 -25.01
C GLU A 83 12.87 14.52 -23.95
N VAL A 84 12.31 13.37 -24.33
CA VAL A 84 11.64 12.46 -23.38
C VAL A 84 12.62 11.95 -22.31
N GLY A 85 13.87 11.71 -22.68
CA GLY A 85 14.92 11.33 -21.73
C GLY A 85 15.18 12.42 -20.69
N ALA A 86 15.22 13.68 -21.10
CA ALA A 86 15.39 14.82 -20.21
C ALA A 86 14.19 15.01 -19.28
N GLU A 87 12.96 14.92 -19.81
CA GLU A 87 11.73 15.00 -18.99
C GLU A 87 11.67 13.87 -17.95
N LEU A 88 12.10 12.66 -18.32
CA LEU A 88 12.17 11.52 -17.40
C LEU A 88 13.20 11.76 -16.29
N GLU A 89 14.36 12.33 -16.61
CA GLU A 89 15.40 12.67 -15.63
C GLU A 89 14.89 13.75 -14.66
N GLU A 90 14.24 14.80 -15.16
CA GLU A 90 13.65 15.85 -14.34
C GLU A 90 12.57 15.31 -13.40
N LEU A 91 11.62 14.52 -13.92
CA LEU A 91 10.59 13.88 -13.11
C LEU A 91 11.21 12.99 -12.04
N THR A 92 12.23 12.21 -12.40
CA THR A 92 12.94 11.35 -11.46
C THR A 92 13.60 12.17 -10.35
N ALA A 93 14.24 13.29 -10.69
CA ALA A 93 14.83 14.20 -9.70
C ALA A 93 13.77 14.78 -8.75
N SER A 94 12.65 15.27 -9.28
CA SER A 94 11.55 15.80 -8.47
C SER A 94 10.93 14.75 -7.53
N LEU A 95 10.75 13.51 -8.00
CA LEU A 95 10.23 12.42 -7.16
C LEU A 95 11.18 12.10 -6.00
N PHE A 96 12.49 12.10 -6.22
CA PHE A 96 13.47 11.90 -5.16
C PHE A 96 13.49 13.07 -4.17
N GLU A 97 13.39 14.31 -4.65
CA GLU A 97 13.30 15.47 -3.79
C GLU A 97 12.06 15.40 -2.89
N GLU A 98 10.89 15.10 -3.47
CA GLU A 98 9.63 15.01 -2.75
C GLU A 98 9.65 13.87 -1.72
N ALA A 99 10.16 12.69 -2.09
CA ALA A 99 10.33 11.58 -1.16
C ALA A 99 11.23 11.95 0.03
N ASN A 100 12.35 12.63 -0.24
CA ASN A 100 13.25 13.09 0.82
C ASN A 100 12.62 14.16 1.70
N ASN A 101 11.82 15.06 1.12
CA ASN A 101 11.08 16.08 1.87
C ASN A 101 10.06 15.43 2.81
N MET A 102 9.24 14.48 2.34
CA MET A 102 8.29 13.76 3.19
C MET A 102 8.96 13.03 4.36
N VAL A 103 10.11 12.39 4.11
CA VAL A 103 10.88 11.70 5.16
C VAL A 103 11.44 12.70 6.18
N ARG A 104 11.97 13.84 5.71
CA ARG A 104 12.46 14.91 6.59
C ARG A 104 11.34 15.44 7.49
N ASP A 105 10.18 15.76 6.91
CA ASP A 105 9.04 16.29 7.64
C ASP A 105 8.52 15.30 8.69
N ALA A 106 8.49 14.00 8.37
CA ALA A 106 8.14 12.96 9.33
C ALA A 106 9.16 12.88 10.48
N ASN A 107 10.46 12.95 10.17
CA ASN A 107 11.53 12.93 11.18
C ASN A 107 11.48 14.17 12.09
N GLU A 108 11.19 15.35 11.55
CA GLU A 108 11.04 16.58 12.33
C GLU A 108 9.84 16.50 13.27
N LYS A 109 8.69 16.01 12.79
CA LYS A 109 7.50 15.78 13.61
C LYS A 109 7.76 14.76 14.72
N GLN A 110 8.45 13.66 14.39
CA GLN A 110 8.86 12.66 15.38
C GLN A 110 9.78 13.27 16.44
N ALA A 111 10.83 13.98 16.03
CA ALA A 111 11.76 14.63 16.97
C ALA A 111 11.05 15.64 17.90
N TYR A 112 10.07 16.38 17.37
CA TYR A 112 9.25 17.28 18.17
C TYR A 112 8.38 16.53 19.20
N ALA A 113 7.70 15.45 18.79
CA ALA A 113 6.89 14.63 19.69
C ALA A 113 7.73 13.95 20.78
N GLU A 114 8.91 13.42 20.43
CA GLU A 114 9.85 12.83 21.39
C GLU A 114 10.36 13.86 22.40
N LYS A 115 10.64 15.09 21.96
CA LYS A 115 11.02 16.18 22.86
C LYS A 115 9.90 16.48 23.86
N LEU A 116 8.66 16.62 23.39
CA LEU A 116 7.51 16.88 24.27
C LEU A 116 7.27 15.73 25.25
N LEU A 117 7.41 14.48 24.81
CA LEU A 117 7.32 13.30 25.66
C LEU A 117 8.37 13.34 26.77
N LYS A 118 9.61 13.71 26.44
CA LYS A 118 10.69 13.84 27.41
C LYS A 118 10.39 14.93 28.45
N GLU A 119 9.89 16.09 28.03
CA GLU A 119 9.49 17.17 28.95
C GLU A 119 8.35 16.75 29.88
N ALA A 120 7.35 16.03 29.36
CA ALA A 120 6.26 15.49 30.15
C ALA A 120 6.74 14.44 31.16
N ASN A 121 7.65 13.54 30.75
CA ASN A 121 8.24 12.54 31.65
C ASN A 121 9.02 13.21 32.80
N LEU A 122 9.82 14.23 32.51
CA LEU A 122 10.52 15.01 33.54
C LEU A 122 9.54 15.64 34.54
N LYS A 123 8.40 16.15 34.07
CA LYS A 123 7.35 16.68 34.95
C LYS A 123 6.72 15.59 35.83
N ILE A 124 6.50 14.40 35.29
CA ILE A 124 6.00 13.24 36.04
C ILE A 124 7.00 12.85 37.13
N GLU A 125 8.30 12.79 36.81
CA GLU A 125 9.35 12.45 37.77
C GLU A 125 9.38 13.42 38.97
N VAL A 126 9.29 14.74 38.70
CA VAL A 126 9.22 15.75 39.77
C VAL A 126 7.97 15.55 40.63
N LEU A 127 6.79 15.38 40.02
CA LEU A 127 5.54 15.18 40.75
C LEU A 127 5.56 13.87 41.57
N GLN A 128 6.16 12.80 41.05
CA GLN A 128 6.32 11.55 41.79
C GLN A 128 7.22 11.73 43.01
N ALA A 129 8.32 12.47 42.88
CA ALA A 129 9.20 12.80 44.00
C ALA A 129 8.48 13.65 45.07
N GLU A 130 7.68 14.63 44.66
CA GLU A 130 6.86 15.43 45.58
C GLU A 130 5.84 14.57 46.34
N VAL A 131 5.10 13.72 45.64
CA VAL A 131 4.13 12.80 46.26
C VAL A 131 4.82 11.85 47.24
N GLN A 132 5.99 11.32 46.88
CA GLN A 132 6.78 10.46 47.76
C GLN A 132 7.24 11.19 49.02
N ALA A 133 7.71 12.43 48.87
CA ALA A 133 8.13 13.27 50.00
C ALA A 133 6.93 13.57 50.93
N LEU A 134 5.78 13.96 50.37
CA LEU A 134 4.55 14.20 51.13
C LEU A 134 4.06 12.94 51.84
N LYS A 135 4.07 11.78 51.17
CA LYS A 135 3.71 10.50 51.79
C LYS A 135 4.61 10.18 52.98
N THR A 136 5.91 10.44 52.86
CA THR A 136 6.88 10.25 53.95
C THR A 136 6.56 11.17 55.13
N LEU A 137 6.30 12.45 54.86
CA LEU A 137 5.93 13.44 55.89
C LEU A 137 4.65 13.06 56.63
N VAL A 138 3.63 12.58 55.92
CA VAL A 138 2.37 12.14 56.55
C VAL A 138 2.60 10.94 57.46
N ILE A 139 3.36 9.94 57.00
CA ILE A 139 3.69 8.75 57.79
C ILE A 139 4.50 9.11 59.05
N THR A 140 5.44 10.07 58.95
CA THR A 140 6.24 10.51 60.10
C THR A 140 5.48 11.42 61.06
N SER A 141 4.52 12.20 60.56
CA SER A 141 3.75 13.16 61.37
C SER A 141 2.53 12.54 62.06
N THR A 142 2.06 11.38 61.58
CA THR A 142 0.95 10.64 62.21
C THR A 142 1.37 9.18 62.41
N PRO A 143 1.94 8.80 63.57
CA PRO A 143 2.28 7.42 63.82
C PRO A 143 0.98 6.63 63.93
N SER A 144 0.63 5.90 62.88
CA SER A 144 -0.54 5.01 62.83
C SER A 144 -0.37 3.74 63.68
N MET A 145 0.37 3.84 64.79
CA MET A 145 0.38 2.89 65.88
C MET A 145 0.15 3.66 67.19
N PRO A 146 -1.08 3.67 67.74
CA PRO A 146 -1.27 4.19 69.08
C PRO A 146 -0.48 3.30 70.04
N ASN A 147 0.41 3.90 70.83
CA ASN A 147 1.17 3.18 71.86
C ASN A 147 0.18 2.49 72.82
N PRO A 148 0.01 1.17 72.77
CA PRO A 148 -1.01 0.47 73.56
C PRO A 148 -0.78 0.64 75.06
N HIS A 149 0.49 0.83 75.44
CA HIS A 149 0.95 0.98 76.82
C HIS A 149 0.59 2.33 77.48
N LEU A 150 0.10 3.32 76.72
CA LEU A 150 -0.28 4.64 77.24
C LEU A 150 -1.81 4.83 77.32
N HIS A 151 -2.59 3.85 76.84
CA HIS A 151 -4.04 3.88 76.85
C HIS A 151 -4.61 2.56 77.41
N PRO A 152 -4.88 2.48 78.73
CA PRO A 152 -5.44 1.29 79.37
C PRO A 152 -6.79 0.83 78.81
N GLN A 153 -7.47 1.69 78.03
CA GLN A 153 -8.75 1.39 77.38
C GLN A 153 -8.63 0.48 76.15
N ILE A 154 -7.43 0.30 75.59
CA ILE A 154 -7.17 -0.56 74.40
C ILE A 154 -6.56 -1.91 74.82
N ASP A 155 -6.20 -2.08 76.09
CA ASP A 155 -5.70 -3.34 76.64
C ASP A 155 -6.82 -4.40 76.64
N LYS A 156 -6.86 -5.21 75.57
CA LYS A 156 -7.66 -6.43 75.50
C LYS A 156 -7.08 -7.50 76.42
N ARG A 157 -7.11 -7.28 77.74
CA ARG A 157 -6.83 -8.30 78.76
C ARG A 157 -7.77 -8.21 79.95
N HIS A 158 -9.06 -8.03 79.70
CA HIS A 158 -10.04 -8.58 80.61
C HIS A 158 -11.34 -8.92 79.89
N ASN A 159 -11.91 -10.06 80.27
CA ASN A 159 -13.24 -10.53 79.91
C ASN A 159 -13.41 -11.27 78.57
N GLY A 160 -12.99 -12.54 78.55
CA GLY A 160 -13.95 -13.65 78.65
C GLY A 160 -15.05 -13.83 77.60
N VAL A 161 -15.05 -13.13 76.46
CA VAL A 161 -16.05 -13.36 75.40
C VAL A 161 -15.36 -13.59 74.06
N ARG A 162 -15.44 -14.83 73.57
CA ARG A 162 -15.05 -15.21 72.21
C ARG A 162 -15.95 -14.45 71.23
N SER A 163 -15.46 -13.36 70.68
CA SER A 163 -16.10 -12.69 69.55
C SER A 163 -15.87 -13.53 68.28
N LEU A 164 -16.92 -14.21 67.84
CA LEU A 164 -16.99 -15.02 66.62
C LEU A 164 -17.17 -14.18 65.34
N PHE A 165 -16.64 -12.95 65.31
CA PHE A 165 -16.70 -12.08 64.13
C PHE A 165 -15.30 -11.75 63.62
N THR A 166 -14.53 -12.79 63.33
CA THR A 166 -13.40 -12.73 62.39
C THR A 166 -13.79 -13.53 61.15
N GLN A 167 -14.57 -12.92 60.27
CA GLN A 167 -14.66 -13.40 58.89
C GLN A 167 -14.70 -12.19 57.97
N GLY A 168 -13.51 -11.77 57.56
CA GLY A 168 -13.34 -10.77 56.52
C GLY A 168 -14.10 -11.20 55.28
N HIS A 169 -15.03 -10.37 54.85
CA HIS A 169 -15.65 -10.49 53.55
C HIS A 169 -14.56 -10.18 52.51
N LYS A 170 -13.85 -11.22 52.05
CA LYS A 170 -13.07 -11.12 50.82
C LYS A 170 -14.07 -10.97 49.69
N ARG A 171 -14.28 -9.73 49.25
CA ARG A 171 -14.90 -9.47 47.94
C ARG A 171 -13.95 -10.05 46.88
N SER A 172 -14.45 -10.95 46.04
CA SER A 172 -13.72 -11.50 44.91
C SER A 172 -13.19 -10.37 44.01
N PRO A 173 -11.91 -10.37 43.62
CA PRO A 173 -11.41 -9.48 42.58
C PRO A 173 -11.76 -10.11 41.23
N SER A 174 -12.94 -9.80 40.70
CA SER A 174 -13.33 -10.22 39.34
C SER A 174 -13.92 -9.08 38.51
N ASN A 175 -13.49 -7.84 38.76
CA ASN A 175 -13.95 -6.69 37.97
C ASN A 175 -12.85 -5.63 37.78
N TYR A 176 -11.63 -6.06 37.45
CA TYR A 176 -10.55 -5.15 37.04
C TYR A 176 -10.39 -5.03 35.51
N GLU A 177 -11.12 -5.81 34.71
CA GLU A 177 -10.91 -5.85 33.25
C GLU A 177 -12.10 -5.38 32.40
N LEU A 178 -12.85 -4.38 32.87
CA LEU A 178 -13.85 -3.71 32.03
C LEU A 178 -13.58 -2.20 31.80
N CYS A 179 -12.39 -1.73 32.15
CA CYS A 179 -11.91 -0.38 31.79
C CYS A 179 -10.55 -0.37 31.07
N SER A 180 -10.20 -1.45 30.37
CA SER A 180 -9.19 -1.42 29.29
C SER A 180 -9.91 -1.28 27.95
N PHE A 181 -10.36 -0.06 27.67
CA PHE A 181 -10.65 0.32 26.28
C PHE A 181 -9.32 0.21 25.52
N ARG A 182 -9.29 -0.70 24.54
CA ARG A 182 -8.14 -1.23 23.79
C ARG A 182 -7.26 -2.23 24.54
N GLU A 183 -7.60 -3.49 24.41
CA GLU A 183 -6.64 -4.51 23.99
C GLU A 183 -7.42 -5.72 23.44
N THR A 184 -7.40 -5.87 22.12
CA THR A 184 -7.93 -7.06 21.43
C THR A 184 -7.02 -8.26 21.74
N PRO A 185 -7.54 -9.49 21.88
CA PRO A 185 -6.73 -10.67 22.21
C PRO A 185 -5.63 -10.95 21.18
N PRO A 186 -4.47 -11.51 21.59
CA PRO A 186 -3.38 -11.84 20.66
C PRO A 186 -3.81 -13.01 19.76
N GLY A 187 -4.12 -12.72 18.50
CA GLY A 187 -4.45 -13.72 17.49
C GLY A 187 -5.60 -13.37 16.53
N SER A 188 -6.26 -12.22 16.68
CA SER A 188 -7.24 -11.75 15.69
C SER A 188 -6.53 -11.22 14.41
N PRO A 189 -6.94 -11.62 13.18
CA PRO A 189 -6.33 -11.14 11.92
C PRO A 189 -6.55 -9.67 11.57
N THR A 190 -7.02 -8.83 12.49
CA THR A 190 -7.44 -7.45 12.20
C THR A 190 -6.37 -6.38 12.46
N LYS A 191 -5.11 -6.76 12.71
CA LYS A 191 -4.02 -5.82 13.02
C LYS A 191 -3.21 -5.39 11.78
N GLU A 192 -3.88 -5.14 10.67
CA GLU A 192 -3.26 -4.51 9.48
C GLU A 192 -4.10 -3.36 8.88
N ALA A 193 -5.31 -3.09 9.40
CA ALA A 193 -5.90 -1.78 9.23
C ALA A 193 -5.25 -0.87 10.27
N ALA A 194 -4.19 -0.17 9.85
CA ALA A 194 -3.69 1.01 10.54
C ALA A 194 -4.89 1.82 11.04
N PHE A 195 -4.83 2.28 12.29
CA PHE A 195 -5.62 3.43 12.69
C PHE A 195 -5.18 4.56 11.77
N VAL A 196 -5.90 4.73 10.67
CA VAL A 196 -5.71 5.83 9.74
C VAL A 196 -6.01 7.06 10.58
N ASP A 197 -4.98 7.85 10.83
CA ASP A 197 -5.15 9.19 11.38
C ASP A 197 -6.19 9.88 10.48
N PHE A 198 -7.29 10.36 11.08
CA PHE A 198 -8.35 11.05 10.35
C PHE A 198 -7.83 12.43 9.95
N SER A 199 -6.88 12.50 9.02
CA SER A 199 -6.51 13.72 8.32
C SER A 199 -7.61 14.04 7.31
N PRO A 200 -8.38 15.13 7.48
CA PRO A 200 -9.43 15.52 6.53
C PRO A 200 -8.89 15.73 5.11
N ASP A 201 -7.58 15.99 4.97
CA ASP A 201 -6.92 16.32 3.71
C ASP A 201 -6.61 15.10 2.82
N ASN A 202 -6.81 13.87 3.31
CA ASN A 202 -6.49 12.64 2.58
C ASN A 202 -7.71 11.87 2.05
N TYR A 203 -8.92 12.42 2.18
CA TYR A 203 -10.15 11.75 1.74
C TYR A 203 -10.91 12.63 0.76
N GLU A 204 -10.94 12.19 -0.51
CA GLU A 204 -11.84 12.75 -1.51
C GLU A 204 -13.25 12.21 -1.25
N VAL A 205 -14.18 13.11 -0.89
CA VAL A 205 -15.59 12.77 -0.72
C VAL A 205 -16.24 12.80 -2.09
N ASP A 206 -16.85 11.69 -2.54
CA ASP A 206 -17.65 11.68 -3.76
C ASP A 206 -18.80 12.70 -3.63
N PRO A 207 -18.81 13.78 -4.44
CA PRO A 207 -19.81 14.83 -4.34
C PRO A 207 -21.22 14.32 -4.65
N VAL A 208 -21.36 13.28 -5.49
CA VAL A 208 -22.66 12.70 -5.86
C VAL A 208 -23.22 11.89 -4.70
N PHE A 209 -22.42 10.99 -4.13
CA PHE A 209 -22.83 10.20 -2.97
C PHE A 209 -23.10 11.09 -1.75
N HIS A 210 -22.28 12.13 -1.54
CA HIS A 210 -22.48 13.09 -0.47
C HIS A 210 -23.79 13.89 -0.63
N GLN A 211 -24.12 14.31 -1.86
CA GLN A 211 -25.39 14.96 -2.11
C GLN A 211 -26.59 14.04 -1.80
N GLN A 212 -26.53 12.77 -2.23
CA GLN A 212 -27.57 11.79 -1.92
C GLN A 212 -27.74 11.58 -0.41
N PHE A 213 -26.62 11.55 0.32
CA PHE A 213 -26.63 11.51 1.79
C PHE A 213 -27.32 12.73 2.38
N LEU A 214 -27.03 13.95 1.91
CA LEU A 214 -27.64 15.18 2.42
C LEU A 214 -29.16 15.21 2.15
N GLU A 215 -29.59 14.75 0.99
CA GLU A 215 -31.02 14.63 0.64
C GLU A 215 -31.73 13.61 1.52
N TRP A 216 -31.12 12.45 1.77
CA TRP A 216 -31.64 11.46 2.71
C TRP A 216 -31.64 11.98 4.15
N HIS A 217 -30.60 12.69 4.58
CA HIS A 217 -30.45 13.22 5.94
C HIS A 217 -31.54 14.24 6.29
N GLN A 218 -32.03 14.99 5.29
CA GLN A 218 -33.16 15.92 5.49
C GLN A 218 -34.47 15.18 5.80
N ASN A 219 -34.68 13.99 5.24
CA ASN A 219 -35.86 13.15 5.49
C ASN A 219 -35.49 11.67 5.60
N PRO A 220 -34.92 11.23 6.74
CA PRO A 220 -34.41 9.88 6.90
C PRO A 220 -35.55 8.87 6.78
N ASN A 221 -35.40 7.95 5.83
CA ASN A 221 -36.32 6.83 5.65
C ASN A 221 -35.52 5.58 5.24
N LEU A 222 -36.17 4.41 5.33
CA LEU A 222 -35.58 3.10 5.01
C LEU A 222 -36.06 2.56 3.66
N ASP A 223 -36.58 3.43 2.79
CA ASP A 223 -37.06 3.00 1.47
C ASP A 223 -35.89 2.65 0.55
N LYS A 224 -35.88 1.43 0.04
CA LYS A 224 -34.86 0.93 -0.90
C LYS A 224 -34.93 1.61 -2.26
N ALA A 225 -36.03 2.32 -2.57
CA ALA A 225 -36.14 3.15 -3.76
C ALA A 225 -35.37 4.48 -3.63
N ASN A 226 -34.94 4.87 -2.42
CA ASN A 226 -34.10 6.06 -2.24
C ASN A 226 -32.71 5.82 -2.86
N PRO A 227 -32.18 6.74 -3.70
CA PRO A 227 -30.88 6.58 -4.33
C PRO A 227 -29.73 6.30 -3.35
N PHE A 228 -29.72 6.96 -2.20
CA PHE A 228 -28.68 6.78 -1.17
C PHE A 228 -28.67 5.35 -0.62
N LEU A 229 -29.85 4.85 -0.21
CA LEU A 229 -29.97 3.50 0.33
C LEU A 229 -29.76 2.44 -0.76
N MET A 230 -30.26 2.65 -1.98
CA MET A 230 -30.02 1.73 -3.08
C MET A 230 -28.51 1.49 -3.31
N ASN A 231 -27.71 2.55 -3.24
CA ASN A 231 -26.26 2.46 -3.39
C ASN A 231 -25.62 1.74 -2.19
N ILE A 232 -26.01 2.04 -0.96
CA ILE A 232 -25.54 1.30 0.23
C ILE A 232 -25.85 -0.19 0.12
N TYR A 233 -27.07 -0.55 -0.30
CA TYR A 233 -27.44 -1.96 -0.45
C TYR A 233 -26.58 -2.66 -1.51
N LYS A 234 -26.33 -2.00 -2.63
CA LYS A 234 -25.57 -2.55 -3.75
C LYS A 234 -24.06 -2.66 -3.45
N GLU A 235 -23.49 -1.67 -2.78
CA GLU A 235 -22.04 -1.52 -2.64
C GLU A 235 -21.51 -2.08 -1.32
N GLU A 236 -22.29 -2.02 -0.24
CA GLU A 236 -21.84 -2.38 1.11
C GLU A 236 -22.55 -3.65 1.63
N ILE A 237 -23.88 -3.72 1.51
CA ILE A 237 -24.67 -4.77 2.15
C ILE A 237 -24.65 -6.08 1.35
N LEU A 238 -25.05 -6.04 0.06
CA LEU A 238 -25.16 -7.24 -0.77
C LEU A 238 -23.81 -7.95 -0.98
N PRO A 239 -22.68 -7.26 -1.19
CA PRO A 239 -21.37 -7.91 -1.29
C PRO A 239 -20.98 -8.66 -0.01
N SER A 240 -21.37 -8.13 1.15
CA SER A 240 -21.15 -8.76 2.46
C SER A 240 -22.02 -9.99 2.71
N LEU A 241 -23.10 -10.17 1.94
CA LEU A 241 -24.02 -11.30 2.03
C LEU A 241 -23.92 -12.25 0.83
N ASN A 242 -22.82 -12.23 0.08
CA ASN A 242 -22.60 -13.10 -1.07
C ASN A 242 -22.17 -14.52 -0.64
N PHE A 243 -23.11 -15.29 -0.06
CA PHE A 243 -22.87 -16.69 0.30
C PHE A 243 -23.03 -17.62 -0.91
N THR A 244 -22.31 -18.74 -0.91
CA THR A 244 -22.49 -19.83 -1.90
C THR A 244 -23.95 -20.30 -1.98
N ASN A 245 -24.68 -20.22 -0.86
CA ASN A 245 -26.11 -20.49 -0.80
C ASN A 245 -26.94 -19.19 -0.88
N GLY A 246 -27.45 -18.86 -2.07
CA GLY A 246 -28.26 -17.65 -2.27
C GLY A 246 -29.59 -17.63 -1.50
N LYS A 247 -30.15 -18.77 -1.10
CA LYS A 247 -31.36 -18.80 -0.26
C LYS A 247 -31.04 -18.38 1.18
N LEU A 248 -29.83 -18.69 1.64
CA LEU A 248 -29.38 -18.27 2.97
C LEU A 248 -29.14 -16.77 3.01
N SER A 249 -28.51 -16.20 1.97
CA SER A 249 -28.28 -14.75 1.91
C SER A 249 -29.59 -13.96 1.93
N GLU A 250 -30.59 -14.38 1.14
CA GLU A 250 -31.93 -13.79 1.14
C GLU A 250 -32.63 -13.94 2.51
N ALA A 251 -32.52 -15.11 3.14
CA ALA A 251 -33.13 -15.36 4.44
C ALA A 251 -32.48 -14.53 5.55
N VAL A 252 -31.14 -14.43 5.56
CA VAL A 252 -30.38 -13.62 6.51
C VAL A 252 -30.70 -12.14 6.30
N LEU A 253 -30.69 -11.65 5.07
CA LEU A 253 -31.04 -10.26 4.75
C LEU A 253 -32.48 -9.95 5.21
N SER A 254 -33.45 -10.80 4.86
CA SER A 254 -34.83 -10.61 5.31
C SER A 254 -34.98 -10.68 6.83
N ALA A 255 -34.20 -11.52 7.52
CA ALA A 255 -34.23 -11.63 8.96
C ALA A 255 -33.64 -10.38 9.64
N ILE A 256 -32.57 -9.81 9.08
CA ILE A 256 -31.98 -8.55 9.54
C ILE A 256 -32.97 -7.41 9.34
N GLU A 257 -33.59 -7.28 8.16
CA GLU A 257 -34.56 -6.22 7.86
C GLU A 257 -35.80 -6.27 8.76
N LYS A 258 -36.24 -7.48 9.12
CA LYS A 258 -37.35 -7.70 10.06
C LYS A 258 -36.92 -7.66 11.52
N ASN A 259 -35.63 -7.50 11.79
CA ASN A 259 -35.02 -7.54 13.12
C ASN A 259 -35.37 -8.82 13.92
N VAL A 260 -35.32 -9.97 13.26
CA VAL A 260 -35.66 -11.30 13.82
C VAL A 260 -34.46 -12.25 13.86
N ILE A 261 -33.24 -11.73 13.78
CA ILE A 261 -32.02 -12.54 13.81
C ILE A 261 -31.63 -12.89 15.24
N THR A 262 -31.35 -14.17 15.48
CA THR A 262 -30.84 -14.67 16.77
C THR A 262 -29.55 -15.43 16.51
N ILE A 263 -28.48 -15.07 17.22
CA ILE A 263 -27.16 -15.72 17.10
C ILE A 263 -26.92 -16.52 18.38
N GLU A 264 -26.86 -17.84 18.26
CA GLU A 264 -26.55 -18.73 19.38
C GLU A 264 -25.17 -19.35 19.20
N GLN A 265 -24.44 -19.51 20.30
CA GLN A 265 -23.16 -20.21 20.29
C GLN A 265 -23.41 -21.71 20.01
N VAL A 266 -22.79 -22.23 18.95
CA VAL A 266 -22.83 -23.66 18.68
C VAL A 266 -21.91 -24.36 19.67
N ASN A 267 -22.48 -24.91 20.75
CA ASN A 267 -21.78 -25.86 21.60
C ASN A 267 -21.54 -27.12 20.78
N GLY A 268 -20.27 -27.41 20.45
CA GLY A 268 -19.83 -28.47 19.54
C GLY A 268 -20.11 -29.93 19.96
N LYS A 269 -21.28 -30.23 20.53
CA LYS A 269 -21.75 -31.59 20.84
C LYS A 269 -23.08 -31.98 20.19
N ILE A 270 -23.59 -31.19 19.25
CA ILE A 270 -24.84 -31.43 18.51
C ILE A 270 -24.55 -30.94 17.07
N LEU A 271 -24.57 -31.70 15.96
CA LEU A 271 -25.09 -33.02 15.63
C LEU A 271 -24.43 -33.49 14.31
N SER A 272 -23.96 -34.74 14.28
CA SER A 272 -24.22 -35.60 13.12
C SER A 272 -25.73 -35.60 12.88
N GLN A 273 -26.16 -35.42 11.63
CA GLN A 273 -27.56 -35.34 11.19
C GLN A 273 -28.35 -34.08 11.59
N LYS A 274 -28.18 -33.02 10.82
CA LYS A 274 -29.12 -32.57 9.78
C LYS A 274 -28.64 -31.20 9.31
N GLY A 275 -28.60 -31.02 7.99
CA GLY A 275 -28.01 -29.85 7.34
C GLY A 275 -28.52 -28.53 7.92
N VAL A 276 -27.64 -27.88 8.67
CA VAL A 276 -27.64 -26.44 8.89
C VAL A 276 -26.29 -26.02 8.33
N LEU A 277 -26.30 -25.59 7.08
CA LEU A 277 -25.10 -25.19 6.35
C LEU A 277 -24.90 -23.69 6.55
N CYS A 278 -23.66 -23.38 6.93
CA CYS A 278 -22.99 -22.10 6.79
C CYS A 278 -23.21 -21.44 5.42
#